data_AF-W7DIV5-F1
#
_entry.id   AF-W7DIV5-F1
#
_cell.length_a   1.000
_cell.length_b   1.000
_cell.length_c   1.000
_cell.angle_alpha   90.00
_cell.angle_beta   90.00
_cell.angle_gamma   90.00
#
_symmetry.space_group_name_H-M   'P 1'
#
loop_
_entity.id
_entity.type
_entity.pdbx_description
1 polymer ?
#
loop_
_entity_poly.entity_id
_entity_poly.type
_entity_poly.pdbx_seq_one_letter_code
_entity_poly.pdbx_strand_id
1 'polypeptide(L)'
;MSKLFFVFPLDDGLEIVERIEREMKKYLNFHKDIHFDLTFYANTGKFYTHKNKLKLARKFFIRALPLCKKYDKVPVENDVYAHLAIIDYLEGNLDAEAEVLDCVNRFHAMRKPALAEDLENDWNTFFKEKVLS
;
A
#
# COMPACT_ATOMS: atom_id res chain seq x y z
N MET A 1 2.52 -2.59 11.49
CA MET A 1 1.31 -2.82 12.29
C MET A 1 0.08 -2.66 11.38
N SER A 2 -0.33 -3.74 10.71
CA SER A 2 -1.55 -3.76 9.86
C SER A 2 -2.08 -5.17 9.53
N LYS A 3 -1.52 -6.25 10.14
CA LYS A 3 -2.06 -7.60 9.99
C LYS A 3 -3.47 -7.75 10.57
N LEU A 4 -3.93 -6.81 11.40
CA LEU A 4 -5.26 -6.83 12.00
C LEU A 4 -6.39 -6.69 10.96
N PHE A 5 -6.22 -5.93 9.88
CA PHE A 5 -7.30 -5.76 8.89
C PHE A 5 -7.53 -7.01 8.04
N PHE A 6 -6.48 -7.79 7.82
CA PHE A 6 -6.53 -8.97 6.96
C PHE A 6 -7.34 -10.12 7.56
N VAL A 7 -7.54 -10.15 8.88
CA VAL A 7 -8.33 -11.18 9.56
C VAL A 7 -9.83 -10.87 9.59
N PHE A 8 -10.25 -9.63 9.33
CA PHE A 8 -11.66 -9.27 9.33
C PHE A 8 -12.33 -9.53 7.96
N PRO A 9 -13.62 -9.89 7.95
CA PRO A 9 -14.48 -9.78 6.78
C PRO A 9 -14.40 -8.38 6.15
N LEU A 10 -14.69 -8.28 4.85
CA LEU A 10 -14.56 -7.02 4.12
C LEU A 10 -15.44 -5.91 4.74
N ASP A 11 -16.67 -6.23 5.10
CA ASP A 11 -17.64 -5.26 5.62
C ASP A 11 -17.19 -4.69 6.96
N ASP A 12 -16.77 -5.55 7.88
CA ASP A 12 -16.18 -5.13 9.17
C ASP A 12 -14.91 -4.29 8.93
N GLY A 13 -14.07 -4.71 7.98
CA GLY A 13 -12.87 -3.96 7.62
C GLY A 13 -13.15 -2.55 7.10
N LEU A 14 -14.23 -2.38 6.32
CA LEU A 14 -14.68 -1.07 5.84
C LEU A 14 -15.08 -0.17 7.01
N GLU A 15 -15.91 -0.66 7.93
CA GLU A 15 -16.37 0.11 9.09
C GLU A 15 -15.20 0.54 9.99
N ILE A 16 -14.25 -0.38 10.23
CA ILE A 16 -13.06 -0.09 11.03
C ILE A 16 -12.20 0.99 10.36
N VAL A 17 -11.97 0.90 9.05
CA VAL A 17 -11.19 1.91 8.31
C VAL A 17 -11.85 3.29 8.40
N GLU A 18 -13.16 3.38 8.18
CA GLU A 18 -13.89 4.65 8.28
C GLU A 18 -13.82 5.25 9.69
N ARG A 19 -13.96 4.41 10.72
CA ARG A 19 -13.82 4.84 12.11
C ARG A 19 -12.42 5.36 12.39
N ILE A 20 -11.38 4.65 11.97
CA ILE A 20 -9.99 5.10 12.18
C ILE A 20 -9.74 6.42 11.45
N GLU A 21 -10.18 6.58 10.20
CA GLU A 21 -10.00 7.83 9.45
C GLU A 21 -10.65 9.02 10.17
N ARG A 22 -11.84 8.83 10.76
CA ARG A 22 -12.54 9.85 11.54
C ARG A 22 -11.79 10.21 12.83
N GLU A 23 -11.39 9.21 13.60
CA GLU A 23 -10.77 9.43 14.91
C GLU A 23 -9.32 9.92 14.79
N MET A 24 -8.59 9.47 13.77
CA MET A 24 -7.19 9.82 13.51
C MET A 24 -6.96 11.32 13.48
N LYS A 25 -7.88 12.10 12.90
CA LYS A 25 -7.77 13.57 12.80
C LYS A 25 -7.51 14.26 14.14
N LYS A 26 -8.00 13.68 15.25
CA LYS A 26 -7.81 14.20 16.61
C LYS A 26 -6.35 14.05 17.09
N TYR A 27 -5.67 13.01 16.61
CA TYR A 27 -4.33 12.62 17.07
C TYR A 27 -3.19 13.16 16.21
N LEU A 28 -3.45 13.52 14.96
CA LEU A 28 -2.42 14.03 14.04
C LEU A 28 -1.74 15.31 14.56
N ASN A 29 -2.44 16.11 15.37
CA ASN A 29 -1.87 17.30 16.01
C ASN A 29 -1.04 16.98 17.26
N PHE A 30 -1.28 15.84 17.90
CA PHE A 30 -0.69 15.47 19.19
C PHE A 30 0.65 14.73 19.03
N HIS A 31 0.80 13.94 17.98
CA HIS A 31 1.99 13.12 17.74
C HIS A 31 2.51 13.29 16.31
N LYS A 32 3.16 14.43 16.06
CA LYS A 32 3.74 14.76 14.74
C LYS A 32 4.77 13.72 14.25
N ASP A 33 5.45 13.05 15.16
CA ASP A 33 6.55 12.13 14.83
C ASP A 33 6.11 10.68 14.58
N ILE A 34 4.85 10.33 14.87
CA ILE A 34 4.38 8.94 14.69
C ILE A 34 4.00 8.68 13.22
N HIS A 35 3.79 9.74 12.41
CA HIS A 35 3.40 9.67 10.99
C HIS A 35 2.30 8.61 10.75
N PHE A 36 1.36 8.55 11.69
CA PHE A 36 0.35 7.51 11.76
C PHE A 36 -0.55 7.53 10.53
N ASP A 37 -0.86 8.73 10.03
CA ASP A 37 -1.57 8.96 8.76
C ASP A 37 -0.93 8.23 7.59
N LEU A 38 0.37 8.39 7.39
CA LEU A 38 1.07 7.73 6.29
C LEU A 38 0.99 6.21 6.43
N THR A 39 1.32 5.69 7.62
CA THR A 39 1.31 4.26 7.87
C THR A 39 -0.09 3.67 7.70
N PHE A 40 -1.11 4.38 8.17
CA PHE A 40 -2.51 3.98 8.02
C PHE A 40 -2.90 3.94 6.54
N TYR A 41 -2.71 5.02 5.79
CA TYR A 41 -3.12 5.08 4.39
C TYR A 41 -2.41 4.06 3.50
N ALA A 42 -1.09 3.88 3.66
CA ALA A 42 -0.35 2.88 2.88
C ALA A 42 -0.90 1.47 3.15
N ASN A 43 -1.08 1.10 4.42
CA ASN A 43 -1.58 -0.23 4.79
C ASN A 43 -3.04 -0.47 4.38
N THR A 44 -3.90 0.53 4.50
CA THR A 44 -5.29 0.46 4.04
C THR A 44 -5.35 0.31 2.51
N GLY A 45 -4.47 0.98 1.78
CA GLY A 45 -4.28 0.77 0.34
C GLY A 45 -4.03 -0.70 0.03
N LYS A 46 -3.02 -1.31 0.68
CA LYS A 46 -2.69 -2.73 0.51
C LYS A 46 -3.87 -3.66 0.81
N PHE A 47 -4.54 -3.44 1.94
CA PHE A 47 -5.73 -4.21 2.32
C PHE A 47 -6.79 -4.21 1.21
N TYR A 48 -7.14 -3.04 0.67
CA TYR A 48 -8.11 -2.97 -0.40
C TYR A 48 -7.62 -3.57 -1.71
N THR A 49 -6.32 -3.50 -2.04
CA THR A 49 -5.75 -4.21 -3.19
C THR A 49 -5.95 -5.72 -3.05
N HIS A 50 -5.63 -6.30 -1.89
CA HIS A 50 -5.84 -7.74 -1.64
C HIS A 50 -7.31 -8.15 -1.70
N LYS A 51 -8.24 -7.28 -1.30
CA LYS A 51 -9.70 -7.49 -1.41
C LYS A 51 -10.27 -7.12 -2.78
N ASN A 52 -9.43 -6.84 -3.77
CA ASN A 52 -9.80 -6.43 -5.13
C ASN A 52 -10.71 -5.18 -5.19
N LYS A 53 -10.62 -4.29 -4.19
CA LYS A 53 -11.33 -3.00 -4.17
C LYS A 53 -10.40 -1.90 -4.71
N LEU A 54 -10.00 -2.05 -5.96
CA LEU A 54 -8.91 -1.30 -6.61
C LEU A 54 -9.10 0.22 -6.57
N LYS A 55 -10.32 0.71 -6.82
CA LYS A 55 -10.64 2.16 -6.72
C LYS A 55 -10.42 2.72 -5.32
N LEU A 56 -10.79 1.96 -4.28
CA LEU A 56 -10.56 2.37 -2.89
C LEU A 56 -9.06 2.32 -2.56
N ALA A 57 -8.38 1.24 -2.94
CA ALA A 57 -6.94 1.11 -2.75
C ALA A 57 -6.18 2.31 -3.32
N ARG A 58 -6.45 2.67 -4.59
CA ARG A 58 -5.84 3.81 -5.27
C ARG A 58 -6.09 5.13 -4.53
N LYS A 59 -7.31 5.38 -4.04
CA LYS A 59 -7.63 6.57 -3.24
C LYS A 59 -6.73 6.70 -2.02
N PHE A 60 -6.45 5.60 -1.33
CA PHE A 60 -5.60 5.60 -0.14
C PHE A 60 -4.11 5.78 -0.48
N PHE A 61 -3.62 5.14 -1.54
CA PHE A 61 -2.24 5.34 -2.01
C PHE A 61 -1.96 6.78 -2.47
N ILE A 62 -2.89 7.39 -3.20
CA ILE A 62 -2.78 8.81 -3.61
C ILE A 62 -2.69 9.75 -2.40
N ARG A 63 -3.36 9.42 -1.29
CA ARG A 63 -3.27 10.19 -0.03
C ARG A 63 -1.95 9.93 0.71
N ALA A 64 -1.36 8.76 0.57
CA ALA A 64 -0.07 8.42 1.18
C ALA A 64 1.11 9.13 0.50
N LEU A 65 1.14 9.22 -0.83
CA LEU A 65 2.24 9.82 -1.61
C LEU A 65 2.74 11.20 -1.11
N PRO A 66 1.87 12.23 -0.92
CA PRO A 66 2.34 13.52 -0.43
C PRO A 66 2.91 13.45 0.99
N LEU A 67 2.44 12.51 1.81
CA LEU A 67 2.96 12.28 3.16
C LEU A 67 4.32 11.58 3.14
N CYS A 68 4.56 10.67 2.20
CA CYS A 68 5.88 10.07 2.01
C CYS A 68 6.94 11.14 1.78
N LYS A 69 6.66 12.10 0.89
CA LYS A 69 7.55 13.23 0.60
C LYS A 69 7.69 14.16 1.79
N LYS A 70 6.58 14.50 2.45
CA LYS A 70 6.57 15.38 3.63
C LYS A 70 7.39 14.82 4.79
N TYR A 71 7.39 13.50 4.99
CA TYR A 71 8.05 12.83 6.11
C TYR A 71 9.36 12.12 5.71
N ASP A 72 9.85 12.37 4.49
CA ASP A 72 11.06 11.77 3.91
C ASP A 72 11.10 10.23 4.05
N LYS A 73 9.97 9.58 3.73
CA LYS A 73 9.81 8.12 3.82
C LYS A 73 9.98 7.47 2.44
N VAL A 74 11.16 7.63 1.86
CA VAL A 74 11.50 7.09 0.52
C VAL A 74 11.16 5.60 0.36
N PRO A 75 11.45 4.69 1.33
CA PRO A 75 11.07 3.29 1.18
C PRO A 75 9.55 3.07 1.11
N VAL A 76 8.77 3.87 1.83
CA VAL A 76 7.30 3.79 1.80
C VAL A 76 6.78 4.40 0.50
N GLU A 77 7.40 5.46 -0.02
CA GLU A 77 7.07 6.00 -1.33
C GLU A 77 7.23 4.95 -2.44
N ASN A 78 8.36 4.24 -2.44
CA ASN A 78 8.62 3.17 -3.39
C ASN A 78 7.58 2.03 -3.28
N ASP A 79 7.25 1.62 -2.07
CA ASP A 79 6.21 0.63 -1.80
C ASP A 79 4.82 1.07 -2.32
N VAL A 80 4.48 2.35 -2.15
CA VAL A 80 3.23 2.93 -2.65
C VAL A 80 3.19 2.95 -4.18
N TYR A 81 4.30 3.31 -4.86
CA TYR A 81 4.36 3.23 -6.33
C TYR A 81 4.23 1.79 -6.82
N ALA A 82 4.90 0.83 -6.18
CA ALA A 82 4.78 -0.58 -6.52
C ALA A 82 3.31 -1.04 -6.47
N HIS A 83 2.58 -0.66 -5.42
CA HIS A 83 1.17 -1.06 -5.29
C HIS A 83 0.23 -0.31 -6.25
N LEU A 84 0.56 0.91 -6.67
CA LEU A 84 -0.17 1.58 -7.74
C LEU A 84 0.03 0.86 -9.08
N ALA A 85 1.27 0.43 -9.38
CA ALA A 85 1.56 -0.38 -10.56
C ALA A 85 0.87 -1.75 -10.51
N ILE A 86 0.83 -2.41 -9.35
CA ILE A 86 0.04 -3.63 -9.13
C ILE A 86 -1.44 -3.38 -9.44
N ILE A 87 -2.01 -2.26 -9.00
CA ILE A 87 -3.40 -1.92 -9.32
C ILE A 87 -3.57 -1.73 -10.84
N ASP A 88 -2.68 -1.00 -11.50
CA ASP A 88 -2.74 -0.79 -12.96
C ASP A 88 -2.69 -2.14 -13.71
N TYR A 89 -1.82 -3.05 -13.27
CA TYR A 89 -1.74 -4.41 -13.79
C TYR A 89 -3.05 -5.17 -13.62
N LEU A 90 -3.62 -5.17 -12.40
CA LEU A 90 -4.90 -5.83 -12.10
C LEU A 90 -6.09 -5.22 -12.86
N GLU A 91 -5.99 -3.96 -13.30
CA GLU A 91 -6.97 -3.30 -14.17
C GLU A 91 -6.75 -3.61 -15.67
N GLY A 92 -5.75 -4.44 -16.00
CA GLY A 92 -5.48 -4.96 -17.35
C GLY A 92 -4.29 -4.33 -18.06
N ASN A 93 -3.59 -3.37 -17.44
CA ASN A 93 -2.37 -2.79 -18.01
C ASN A 93 -1.15 -3.67 -17.69
N LEU A 94 -0.90 -4.69 -18.52
CA LEU A 94 0.17 -5.66 -18.28
C LEU A 94 1.57 -5.04 -18.30
N ASP A 95 1.77 -3.92 -18.99
CA ASP A 95 3.05 -3.19 -19.02
C ASP A 95 3.46 -2.66 -17.63
N ALA A 96 2.50 -2.52 -16.71
CA ALA A 96 2.76 -2.10 -15.34
C ALA A 96 3.60 -3.10 -14.53
N GLU A 97 3.73 -4.36 -14.99
CA GLU A 97 4.65 -5.33 -14.37
C GLU A 97 6.09 -4.79 -14.33
N ALA A 98 6.54 -4.08 -15.37
CA ALA A 98 7.88 -3.51 -15.41
C ALA A 98 8.13 -2.52 -14.26
N GLU A 99 7.12 -1.72 -13.90
CA GLU A 99 7.21 -0.76 -12.79
C GLU A 99 7.24 -1.47 -11.43
N VAL A 100 6.52 -2.58 -11.27
CA VAL A 100 6.60 -3.41 -10.05
C VAL A 100 8.03 -3.94 -9.87
N LEU A 101 8.64 -4.46 -10.94
CA LEU A 101 10.02 -4.96 -10.92
C LEU A 101 11.05 -3.85 -10.71
N ASP A 102 10.83 -2.66 -11.27
CA ASP A 102 11.68 -1.50 -11.00
C ASP A 102 11.65 -1.11 -9.51
N CYS A 103 10.46 -1.11 -8.88
CA CYS A 103 10.32 -0.85 -7.46
C CYS A 103 11.06 -1.87 -6.59
N VAL A 104 11.03 -3.16 -6.96
CA VAL A 104 11.84 -4.20 -6.30
C VAL A 104 13.34 -3.88 -6.40
N ASN A 105 13.83 -3.55 -7.60
CA ASN A 105 15.23 -3.18 -7.82
C ASN A 105 15.64 -1.94 -7.01
N ARG A 106 14.74 -0.96 -6.87
CA ARG A 106 14.96 0.22 -6.02
C ARG A 106 15.13 -0.15 -4.54
N PHE A 107 14.42 -1.15 -4.02
CA PHE A 107 14.66 -1.63 -2.66
C PHE A 107 16.06 -2.24 -2.49
N HIS A 108 16.55 -2.99 -3.48
CA HIS A 108 17.93 -3.45 -3.47
C HIS A 108 18.93 -2.28 -3.51
N ALA A 109 18.70 -1.29 -4.38
CA ALA A 109 19.54 -0.09 -4.47
C ALA A 109 19.57 0.71 -3.15
N MET A 110 18.45 0.75 -2.41
CA MET A 110 18.33 1.34 -1.08
C MET A 110 18.97 0.50 0.05
N ARG A 111 19.56 -0.66 -0.27
CA ARG A 111 20.07 -1.66 0.70
C ARG A 111 18.98 -2.15 1.67
N LYS A 112 17.78 -2.38 1.15
CA LYS A 112 16.62 -2.92 1.88
C LYS A 112 16.15 -4.25 1.27
N PRO A 113 17.01 -5.28 1.19
CA PRO A 113 16.69 -6.54 0.51
C PRO A 113 15.45 -7.23 1.10
N ALA A 114 15.24 -7.18 2.41
CA ALA A 114 14.03 -7.75 3.02
C ALA A 114 12.72 -7.13 2.49
N LEU A 115 12.72 -5.83 2.18
CA LEU A 115 11.54 -5.18 1.58
C LEU A 115 11.37 -5.54 0.10
N ALA A 116 12.48 -5.80 -0.60
CA ALA A 116 12.45 -6.30 -1.97
C ALA A 116 11.84 -7.71 -2.00
N GLU A 117 12.34 -8.60 -1.16
CA GLU A 117 11.84 -9.98 -1.01
C GLU A 117 10.36 -10.01 -0.61
N ASP A 118 9.95 -9.17 0.35
CA ASP A 118 8.53 -9.06 0.73
C ASP A 118 7.66 -8.65 -0.46
N LEU A 119 8.07 -7.63 -1.24
CA LEU A 119 7.32 -7.17 -2.42
C LEU A 119 7.30 -8.21 -3.55
N GLU A 120 8.43 -8.87 -3.83
CA GLU A 120 8.50 -9.94 -4.83
C GLU A 120 7.59 -11.12 -4.46
N ASN A 121 7.60 -11.52 -3.19
CA ASN A 121 6.75 -12.59 -2.69
C ASN A 121 5.26 -12.22 -2.82
N ASP A 122 4.88 -11.01 -2.41
CA ASP A 122 3.51 -10.52 -2.54
C ASP A 122 3.07 -10.49 -4.01
N TRP A 123 3.92 -9.95 -4.90
CA TRP A 123 3.69 -9.88 -6.34
C TRP A 123 3.42 -11.26 -6.95
N ASN A 124 4.35 -12.19 -6.78
CA ASN A 124 4.30 -13.51 -7.41
C ASN A 124 3.20 -14.39 -6.80
N THR A 125 2.91 -14.25 -5.49
CA THR A 125 1.95 -15.13 -4.81
C THR A 125 0.51 -14.66 -4.97
N PHE A 126 0.25 -13.34 -4.93
CA PHE A 126 -1.13 -12.84 -4.80
C PHE A 126 -1.66 -12.05 -5.99
N PHE A 127 -0.79 -11.56 -6.89
CA PHE A 127 -1.19 -10.56 -7.88
C PHE A 127 -0.88 -10.95 -9.31
N LYS A 128 0.34 -11.40 -9.61
CA LYS A 128 0.80 -11.66 -10.98
C LYS A 128 -0.14 -12.56 -11.79
N GLU A 129 -0.60 -13.65 -11.19
CA GLU A 129 -1.43 -14.63 -11.89
C GLU A 129 -2.94 -14.30 -11.90
N LYS A 130 -3.39 -13.30 -11.13
CA LYS A 130 -4.84 -13.00 -10.98
C LYS A 130 -5.50 -12.45 -12.24
N VAL A 131 -4.75 -11.86 -13.16
CA VAL A 131 -5.30 -11.35 -14.43
C VAL A 131 -5.46 -12.47 -15.46
N LEU A 132 -4.76 -13.59 -15.26
CA LEU A 132 -4.75 -14.75 -16.16
C LEU A 132 -5.81 -15.81 -15.80
N SER A 133 -6.54 -15.62 -14.71
CA SER A 133 -7.60 -16.52 -14.20
C SER A 133 -8.99 -15.91 -14.37
#